data_AF-A0A939JQU0-F1
#
_entry.id   AF-A0A939JQU0-F1
#
_cell.length_a   1.000
_cell.length_b   1.000
_cell.length_c   1.000
_cell.angle_alpha   90.00
_cell.angle_beta   90.00
_cell.angle_gamma   90.00
#
_symmetry.space_group_name_H-M   'P 1'
#
loop_
_entity.id
_entity.type
_entity.pdbx_description
1 polymer ?
#
loop_
_entity_poly.entity_id
_entity_poly.type
_entity_poly.pdbx_seq_one_letter_code
_entity_poly.pdbx_strand_id
1 'polypeptide(L)'
;MTDIQSAGRLADLAELERRYGGTFTGADREQAEAALDDASAIVRAYGNPSWGAVVDGQPRPVPAAVKAIVLAVAERRVRNPEGFVSESAGEYSYRMPEQGAVGGSLSKGEQLLVERLSGRSAMRSLETVRAVLLTDRCAGYPYPDPFDQRGLV
;
A
#
# COMPACT_ATOMS: atom_id res chain seq x y z
N MET A 1 -16.85 12.43 -19.81
CA MET A 1 -16.97 10.99 -19.50
C MET A 1 -15.63 10.38 -19.86
N THR A 2 -14.64 10.54 -18.97
CA THR A 2 -13.24 10.25 -19.29
C THR A 2 -13.04 8.74 -19.23
N ASP A 3 -12.61 8.18 -20.35
CA ASP A 3 -12.39 6.76 -20.52
C ASP A 3 -11.31 6.27 -19.54
N ILE A 4 -11.70 5.55 -18.50
CA ILE A 4 -10.79 5.00 -17.47
C ILE A 4 -10.29 3.59 -17.91
N GLN A 5 -10.70 3.10 -19.09
CA GLN A 5 -10.54 1.70 -19.49
C GLN A 5 -9.16 1.34 -20.05
N SER A 6 -8.17 2.23 -20.00
CA SER A 6 -6.81 1.90 -20.47
C SER A 6 -5.71 2.37 -19.52
N ALA A 7 -5.99 2.44 -18.22
CA ALA A 7 -4.97 2.68 -17.21
C ALA A 7 -3.99 1.49 -17.18
N GLY A 8 -2.98 1.57 -18.05
CA GLY A 8 -2.07 0.49 -18.43
C GLY A 8 -1.32 -0.14 -17.26
N ARG A 9 -0.74 -1.29 -17.53
CA ARG A 9 0.08 -2.07 -16.59
C ARG A 9 1.10 -1.17 -15.88
N LEU A 10 1.23 -1.32 -14.57
CA LEU A 10 2.20 -0.53 -13.78
C LEU A 10 3.65 -0.98 -14.00
N ALA A 11 3.83 -2.19 -14.54
CA ALA A 11 5.12 -2.81 -14.84
C ALA A 11 5.04 -3.55 -16.18
N ASP A 12 6.18 -3.72 -16.84
CA ASP A 12 6.22 -4.30 -18.19
C ASP A 12 6.42 -5.82 -18.17
N LEU A 13 5.91 -6.50 -19.19
CA LEU A 13 6.09 -7.96 -19.35
C LEU A 13 7.57 -8.34 -19.46
N ALA A 14 8.38 -7.54 -20.15
CA ALA A 14 9.82 -7.76 -20.25
C ALA A 14 10.56 -7.63 -18.91
N GLU A 15 10.02 -6.87 -17.95
CA GLU A 15 10.54 -6.83 -16.57
C GLU A 15 10.21 -8.12 -15.83
N LEU A 16 9.01 -8.67 -16.06
CA LEU A 16 8.58 -9.94 -15.48
C LEU A 16 9.40 -11.12 -16.04
N GLU A 17 9.60 -11.20 -17.35
CA GLU A 17 10.39 -12.26 -18.00
C GLU A 17 11.84 -12.29 -17.49
N ARG A 18 12.47 -11.12 -17.37
CA ARG A 18 13.82 -11.00 -16.79
C ARG A 18 13.90 -11.52 -15.36
N ARG A 19 12.85 -11.31 -14.56
CA ARG A 19 12.79 -11.75 -13.17
C ARG A 19 12.45 -13.23 -13.05
N TYR A 20 11.59 -13.73 -13.92
CA TYR A 20 11.21 -15.13 -13.99
C TYR A 20 12.36 -16.01 -14.51
N GLY A 21 13.26 -15.45 -15.32
CA GLY A 21 14.40 -16.18 -15.90
C GLY A 21 14.05 -16.93 -17.18
N GLY A 22 12.99 -16.53 -17.87
CA GLY A 22 12.51 -17.16 -19.11
C GLY A 22 11.53 -16.27 -19.87
N THR A 23 11.24 -16.63 -21.12
CA THR A 23 10.26 -15.94 -21.98
C THR A 23 8.92 -16.64 -21.92
N PHE A 24 7.83 -15.88 -21.88
CA PHE A 24 6.49 -16.44 -21.97
C PHE A 24 6.04 -16.54 -23.42
N THR A 25 5.46 -17.67 -23.81
CA THR A 25 5.00 -17.91 -25.19
C THR A 25 3.57 -18.43 -25.21
N GLY A 26 2.78 -18.01 -26.21
CA GLY A 26 1.40 -18.50 -26.39
C GLY A 26 0.51 -18.23 -25.17
N ALA A 27 -0.17 -19.27 -24.68
CA ALA A 27 -1.09 -19.18 -23.55
C ALA A 27 -0.43 -18.67 -22.25
N ASP A 28 0.84 -19.02 -22.01
CA ASP A 28 1.57 -18.55 -20.81
C ASP A 28 1.78 -17.04 -20.83
N ARG A 29 1.90 -16.46 -22.03
CA ARG A 29 2.02 -15.01 -22.21
C ARG A 29 0.71 -14.31 -21.85
N GLU A 30 -0.41 -14.81 -22.35
CA GLU A 30 -1.73 -14.28 -22.04
C GLU A 30 -2.01 -14.34 -20.53
N GLN A 31 -1.62 -15.45 -19.90
CA GLN A 31 -1.74 -15.62 -18.46
C GLN A 31 -0.85 -14.65 -17.67
N ALA A 32 0.40 -14.46 -18.08
CA ALA A 32 1.32 -13.52 -17.43
C ALA A 32 0.84 -12.07 -17.59
N GLU A 33 0.29 -11.73 -18.75
CA GLU A 33 -0.30 -10.43 -19.03
C GLU A 33 -1.55 -10.17 -18.15
N ALA A 34 -2.47 -11.13 -18.07
CA ALA A 34 -3.62 -11.05 -17.18
C ALA A 34 -3.20 -10.91 -15.70
N ALA A 35 -2.18 -11.65 -15.27
CA ALA A 35 -1.64 -11.56 -13.91
C ALA A 35 -1.05 -10.17 -13.60
N LEU A 36 -0.43 -9.50 -14.58
CA LEU A 36 0.07 -8.13 -14.43
C LEU A 36 -1.06 -7.11 -14.35
N ASP A 37 -2.12 -7.31 -15.13
CA ASP A 37 -3.31 -6.47 -15.13
C ASP A 37 -4.03 -6.55 -13.76
N ASP A 38 -4.24 -7.76 -13.25
CA ASP A 38 -4.83 -8.01 -11.93
C ASP A 38 -3.98 -7.40 -10.80
N ALA A 39 -2.66 -7.66 -10.81
CA ALA A 39 -1.75 -7.13 -9.80
C ALA A 39 -1.72 -5.59 -9.81
N SER A 40 -1.76 -4.99 -11.00
CA SER A 40 -1.82 -3.53 -11.16
C SER A 40 -3.13 -2.96 -10.61
N ALA A 41 -4.26 -3.62 -10.85
CA ALA A 41 -5.56 -3.22 -10.34
C ALA A 41 -5.62 -3.28 -8.81
N ILE A 42 -5.14 -4.38 -8.21
CA ILE A 42 -5.09 -4.56 -6.74
C ILE A 42 -4.23 -3.47 -6.11
N VAL A 43 -3.03 -3.22 -6.64
CA VAL A 43 -2.12 -2.21 -6.09
C VAL A 43 -2.69 -0.80 -6.19
N ARG A 44 -3.44 -0.47 -7.25
CA ARG A 44 -4.16 0.81 -7.35
C ARG A 44 -5.29 0.93 -6.33
N ALA A 45 -6.00 -0.15 -6.05
CA ALA A 45 -7.09 -0.18 -5.08
C ALA A 45 -6.59 0.12 -3.66
N TYR A 46 -5.49 -0.50 -3.24
CA TYR A 46 -4.86 -0.24 -1.93
C TYR A 46 -4.06 1.07 -1.89
N GLY A 47 -3.44 1.42 -3.02
CA GLY A 47 -2.54 2.56 -3.11
C GLY A 47 -3.22 3.82 -3.63
N ASN A 48 -2.68 4.35 -4.73
CA ASN A 48 -3.20 5.54 -5.37
C ASN A 48 -3.73 5.19 -6.78
N PRO A 49 -5.02 5.45 -7.07
CA PRO A 49 -5.62 5.13 -8.38
C PRO A 49 -5.03 5.95 -9.54
N SER A 50 -4.37 7.08 -9.25
CA SER A 50 -3.75 7.91 -10.27
C SER A 50 -2.36 7.45 -10.72
N TRP A 51 -1.79 6.38 -10.13
CA TRP A 51 -0.51 5.83 -10.58
C TRP A 51 -0.59 5.28 -12.00
N GLY A 52 0.30 5.77 -12.88
CA GLY A 52 0.28 5.46 -14.31
C GLY A 52 -0.91 6.07 -15.06
N ALA A 53 -1.80 6.79 -14.40
CA ALA A 53 -2.83 7.54 -15.07
C ALA A 53 -2.19 8.71 -15.81
N VAL A 54 -2.61 8.92 -17.05
CA VAL A 54 -2.20 10.07 -17.85
C VAL A 54 -3.05 11.25 -17.42
N VAL A 55 -2.44 12.21 -16.74
CA VAL A 55 -3.05 13.50 -16.41
C VAL A 55 -2.28 14.54 -17.20
N ASP A 56 -2.99 15.36 -17.98
CA ASP A 56 -2.40 16.41 -18.81
C ASP A 56 -1.33 15.90 -19.80
N GLY A 57 -1.56 14.71 -20.38
CA GLY A 57 -0.67 14.12 -21.38
C GLY A 57 0.64 13.53 -20.83
N GLN A 58 0.83 13.53 -19.50
CA GLN A 58 1.99 12.90 -18.86
C GLN A 58 1.54 11.78 -17.90
N PRO A 59 2.16 10.58 -17.97
CA PRO A 59 1.85 9.52 -17.03
C PRO A 59 2.38 9.90 -15.64
N ARG A 60 1.52 9.81 -14.62
CA ARG A 60 1.95 10.07 -13.24
C ARG A 60 3.03 9.05 -12.83
N PRO A 61 4.15 9.49 -12.22
CA PRO A 61 5.23 8.60 -11.84
C PRO A 61 4.75 7.54 -10.84
N VAL A 62 5.15 6.30 -11.09
CA VAL A 62 4.92 5.15 -10.21
C VAL A 62 6.19 4.93 -9.39
N PRO A 63 6.11 4.89 -8.04
CA PRO A 63 7.28 4.61 -7.22
C PRO A 63 7.91 3.25 -7.55
N ALA A 64 9.24 3.17 -7.55
CA ALA A 64 9.97 1.95 -7.90
C ALA A 64 9.59 0.75 -7.00
N ALA A 65 9.37 1.00 -5.70
CA ALA A 65 8.91 -0.02 -4.76
C ALA A 65 7.54 -0.62 -5.13
N VAL A 66 6.64 0.20 -5.66
CA VAL A 66 5.31 -0.25 -6.11
C VAL A 66 5.45 -1.16 -7.33
N LYS A 67 6.30 -0.80 -8.31
CA LYS A 67 6.61 -1.66 -9.46
C LYS A 67 7.20 -3.01 -9.02
N ALA A 68 8.12 -2.99 -8.06
CA ALA A 68 8.74 -4.21 -7.54
C ALA A 68 7.73 -5.16 -6.88
N ILE A 69 6.72 -4.61 -6.19
CA ILE A 69 5.60 -5.38 -5.60
C ILE A 69 4.73 -5.98 -6.70
N VAL A 70 4.30 -5.19 -7.69
CA VAL A 70 3.48 -5.68 -8.81
C VAL A 70 4.16 -6.86 -9.50
N LEU A 71 5.46 -6.73 -9.81
CA LEU A 71 6.24 -7.81 -10.41
C LEU A 71 6.32 -9.05 -9.51
N ALA A 72 6.49 -8.88 -8.20
CA ALA A 72 6.55 -10.01 -7.27
C ALA A 72 5.18 -10.72 -7.11
N VAL A 73 4.07 -9.98 -7.18
CA VAL A 73 2.71 -10.55 -7.14
C VAL A 73 2.41 -11.29 -8.44
N ALA A 74 2.74 -10.70 -9.59
CA ALA A 74 2.57 -11.34 -10.89
C ALA A 74 3.40 -12.64 -10.99
N GLU A 75 4.68 -12.62 -10.56
CA GLU A 75 5.53 -13.82 -10.52
C GLU A 75 4.91 -14.93 -9.66
N ARG A 76 4.36 -14.59 -8.48
CA ARG A 76 3.66 -15.54 -7.61
C ARG A 76 2.41 -16.12 -8.26
N ARG A 77 1.63 -15.29 -8.96
CA ARG A 77 0.41 -15.71 -9.67
C ARG A 77 0.73 -16.65 -10.83
N VAL A 78 1.81 -16.38 -11.56
CA VAL A 78 2.27 -17.24 -12.66
C VAL A 78 2.81 -18.57 -12.13
N ARG A 79 3.58 -18.57 -11.04
CA ARG A 79 4.14 -19.80 -10.45
C ARG A 79 3.09 -20.66 -9.72
N ASN A 80 2.04 -20.04 -9.18
CA ASN A 80 0.96 -20.72 -8.47
C ASN A 80 -0.42 -20.21 -8.95
N PRO A 81 -0.87 -20.64 -10.14
CA PRO A 81 -2.13 -20.18 -10.71
C PRO A 81 -3.34 -20.69 -9.91
N GLU A 82 -3.27 -21.94 -9.47
CA GLU A 82 -4.30 -22.65 -8.70
C GLU A 82 -4.43 -22.12 -7.26
N GLY A 83 -3.43 -21.38 -6.78
CA GLY A 83 -3.45 -20.76 -5.46
C GLY A 83 -3.32 -21.76 -4.30
N PHE A 84 -2.71 -22.93 -4.54
CA PHE A 84 -2.49 -23.92 -3.49
C PHE A 84 -1.59 -23.36 -2.38
N VAL A 85 -2.05 -23.48 -1.14
CA VAL A 85 -1.33 -23.02 0.07
C VAL A 85 -0.55 -24.17 0.71
N SER A 86 -1.08 -25.38 0.62
CA SER A 86 -0.45 -26.61 1.11
C SER A 86 -1.11 -27.83 0.48
N GLU A 87 -0.29 -28.78 0.05
CA GLU A 87 -0.70 -30.15 -0.26
C GLU A 87 0.04 -31.06 0.73
N SER A 88 -0.70 -31.84 1.54
CA SER A 88 -0.08 -32.79 2.47
C SER A 88 -0.13 -34.20 1.87
N ALA A 89 1.02 -34.69 1.41
CA ALA A 89 1.21 -36.09 1.07
C ALA A 89 2.20 -36.72 2.08
N GLY A 90 1.68 -37.28 3.18
CA GLY A 90 2.46 -38.07 4.16
C GLY A 90 2.95 -37.32 5.42
N GLU A 91 4.01 -37.86 6.06
CA GLU A 91 4.48 -37.57 7.44
C GLU A 91 5.52 -36.44 7.58
N TYR A 92 5.77 -35.64 6.53
CA TYR A 92 6.71 -34.51 6.60
C TYR A 92 6.02 -33.20 6.24
N SER A 93 5.78 -32.36 7.25
CA SER A 93 5.23 -31.01 7.06
C SER A 93 6.33 -29.95 7.16
N TYR A 94 6.57 -29.21 6.08
CA TYR A 94 7.26 -27.93 6.13
C TYR A 94 6.21 -26.83 6.36
N ARG A 95 6.34 -26.06 7.44
CA ARG A 95 5.45 -24.92 7.73
C ARG A 95 6.09 -23.63 7.23
N MET A 96 5.47 -23.02 6.22
CA MET A 96 5.81 -21.68 5.74
C MET A 96 5.23 -20.62 6.70
N PRO A 97 5.91 -19.48 6.96
CA PRO A 97 5.44 -18.48 7.91
C PRO A 97 4.07 -17.92 7.53
N GLU A 98 3.19 -17.85 8.54
CA GLU A 98 1.75 -17.52 8.48
C GLU A 98 1.39 -16.17 7.81
N GLN A 99 2.37 -15.31 7.55
CA GLN A 99 2.19 -13.96 7.01
C GLN A 99 2.63 -13.80 5.55
N GLY A 100 2.93 -14.90 4.85
CA GLY A 100 3.26 -14.88 3.42
C GLY A 100 2.02 -14.66 2.55
N ALA A 101 2.11 -13.80 1.52
CA ALA A 101 1.01 -13.66 0.57
C ALA A 101 0.89 -14.90 -0.32
N VAL A 102 -0.35 -15.33 -0.53
CA VAL A 102 -0.70 -16.47 -1.38
C VAL A 102 -1.19 -15.96 -2.72
N GLY A 103 -0.65 -16.52 -3.81
CA GLY A 103 -1.12 -16.28 -5.17
C GLY A 103 -1.09 -14.79 -5.53
N GLY A 104 -2.24 -14.26 -5.96
CA GLY A 104 -2.41 -12.86 -6.41
C GLY A 104 -2.67 -11.84 -5.31
N SER A 105 -2.69 -12.24 -4.02
CA SER A 105 -2.95 -11.31 -2.91
C SER A 105 -1.67 -10.58 -2.46
N LEU A 106 -1.83 -9.37 -1.92
CA LEU A 106 -0.73 -8.63 -1.29
C LEU A 106 -0.49 -9.13 0.13
N SER A 107 0.77 -9.32 0.54
CA SER A 107 1.10 -9.58 1.93
C SER A 107 0.84 -8.34 2.78
N LYS A 108 0.71 -8.53 4.10
CA LYS A 108 0.52 -7.42 5.04
C LYS A 108 1.64 -6.36 4.96
N GLY A 109 2.89 -6.80 4.77
CA GLY A 109 4.03 -5.89 4.60
C GLY A 109 3.97 -5.08 3.30
N GLU A 110 3.54 -5.71 2.20
CA GLU A 110 3.36 -5.05 0.91
C GLU A 110 2.19 -4.05 0.95
N GLN A 111 1.07 -4.41 1.58
CA GLN A 111 -0.06 -3.52 1.80
C GLN A 111 0.37 -2.26 2.56
N LEU A 112 1.07 -2.43 3.69
CA LEU A 112 1.57 -1.30 4.49
C LEU A 112 2.53 -0.41 3.71
N LEU A 113 3.38 -0.99 2.85
CA LEU A 113 4.31 -0.22 2.02
C LEU A 113 3.57 0.57 0.93
N VAL A 114 2.59 -0.05 0.26
CA VAL A 114 1.75 0.58 -0.76
C VAL A 114 0.93 1.72 -0.14
N GLU A 115 0.32 1.50 1.03
CA GLU A 115 -0.42 2.52 1.76
C GLU A 115 0.48 3.70 2.14
N ARG A 116 1.67 3.43 2.70
CA ARG A 116 2.64 4.47 3.03
C ARG A 116 3.03 5.31 1.82
N LEU A 117 3.25 4.68 0.66
CA LEU A 117 3.64 5.37 -0.58
C LEU A 117 2.48 6.07 -1.29
N SER A 118 1.24 5.67 -1.00
CA SER A 118 0.05 6.32 -1.56
C SER A 118 -0.14 7.75 -1.08
N GLY A 119 0.53 8.14 0.01
CA GLY A 119 0.36 9.43 0.69
C GLY A 119 -0.91 9.49 1.54
N ARG A 120 -1.70 8.42 1.59
CA ARG A 120 -2.88 8.29 2.44
C ARG A 120 -2.44 7.73 3.79
N SER A 121 -2.13 8.62 4.73
CA SER A 121 -1.98 8.21 6.14
C SER A 121 -3.37 8.09 6.78
N ALA A 122 -3.67 6.93 7.37
CA ALA A 122 -4.85 6.78 8.24
C ALA A 122 -4.82 7.81 9.39
N MET A 123 -5.99 8.23 9.87
CA MET A 123 -6.08 9.05 11.07
C MET A 123 -5.48 8.29 12.26
N ARG A 124 -4.52 8.92 12.96
CA ARG A 124 -3.90 8.38 14.17
C ARG A 124 -4.21 9.31 15.33
N SER A 125 -4.64 8.73 16.44
CA SER A 125 -4.70 9.47 17.71
C SER A 125 -3.27 9.68 18.19
N LEU A 126 -2.85 10.92 18.33
CA LEU A 126 -1.60 11.29 18.96
C LEU A 126 -1.91 11.74 20.38
N GLU A 127 -1.24 11.16 21.36
CA GLU A 127 -1.32 11.66 22.73
C GLU A 127 -0.81 13.09 22.76
N THR A 128 -1.72 14.04 22.99
CA THR A 128 -1.37 15.44 23.15
C THR A 128 -1.08 15.67 24.62
N VAL A 129 0.18 15.93 24.95
CA VAL A 129 0.52 16.48 26.26
C VAL A 129 -0.06 17.90 26.31
N ARG A 130 -1.12 18.10 27.10
CA ARG A 130 -1.69 19.43 27.37
C ARG A 130 -0.76 20.21 28.31
N ALA A 131 0.40 20.60 27.80
CA ALA A 131 1.34 21.48 28.49
C ALA A 131 1.35 22.87 27.82
N VAL A 132 0.17 23.47 27.67
CA VAL A 132 0.10 24.93 27.67
C VAL A 132 -0.17 25.31 29.12
N LEU A 133 0.91 25.49 29.88
CA LEU A 133 0.83 26.36 31.04
C LEU A 133 0.50 27.74 30.48
N LEU A 134 -0.72 28.16 30.73
CA LEU A 134 -1.20 29.49 30.39
C LEU A 134 -0.54 30.47 31.36
N THR A 135 0.76 30.74 31.18
CA THR A 135 1.53 31.58 32.09
C THR A 135 1.21 33.07 31.93
N ASP A 136 0.43 33.46 30.91
CA ASP A 136 0.21 34.88 30.60
C ASP A 136 -1.27 35.23 30.32
N ARG A 137 -2.15 34.93 31.28
CA ARG A 137 -3.48 35.56 31.31
C ARG A 137 -3.79 36.18 32.67
N CYS A 138 -3.02 37.19 33.04
CA CYS A 138 -3.41 38.15 34.09
C CYS A 138 -3.00 39.59 33.72
N ALA A 139 -3.32 40.04 32.51
CA ALA A 139 -3.28 41.47 32.19
C ALA A 139 -4.53 41.83 31.37
N GLY A 140 -5.64 42.08 32.05
CA GLY A 140 -6.86 42.61 31.41
C GLY A 140 -8.19 41.96 31.79
N TYR A 141 -8.25 41.08 32.80
CA TYR A 141 -9.55 40.64 33.33
C TYR A 141 -10.13 41.73 34.24
N PRO A 142 -11.34 42.26 33.97
CA PRO A 142 -11.97 43.31 34.76
C PRO A 142 -12.61 42.78 36.07
N TYR A 143 -12.42 41.51 36.39
CA TYR A 143 -12.95 40.88 37.60
C TYR A 143 -11.80 40.32 38.44
N PRO A 144 -11.90 40.42 39.77
CA PRO A 144 -10.96 39.75 40.66
C PRO A 144 -11.02 38.24 40.45
N ASP A 145 -9.84 37.59 40.52
CA ASP A 145 -9.71 36.15 40.37
C ASP A 145 -10.52 35.44 41.46
N PRO A 146 -11.48 34.55 41.11
CA PRO A 146 -12.26 33.81 42.10
C PRO A 146 -11.42 32.85 42.96
N PHE A 147 -10.16 32.60 42.59
CA PHE A 147 -9.22 31.76 43.35
C PHE A 147 -8.22 32.57 44.21
N ASP A 148 -8.29 33.89 44.22
CA ASP A 148 -7.51 34.74 45.11
C ASP A 148 -8.17 34.81 46.50
N GLN A 149 -8.10 33.69 47.24
CA GLN A 149 -8.52 33.61 48.64
C GLN A 149 -7.36 33.77 49.62
N ARG A 150 -6.29 34.50 49.24
CA ARG A 150 -5.19 34.81 50.16
C ARG A 150 -5.36 36.21 50.73
N GLY A 151 -6.24 36.30 51.73
CA GLY A 151 -6.29 37.44 52.64
C GLY A 151 -4.92 37.72 53.26
N LEU A 152 -4.35 38.86 52.86
CA LEU A 152 -3.28 39.59 53.55
C LEU A 152 -3.61 41.09 53.39
N VAL A 153 -4.67 41.54 54.09
CA VAL A 153 -4.59 42.35 55.32
C VAL A 153 -5.77 41.96 56.20
#